data_AF-A0A917B4H3-F1
#
_entry.id   AF-A0A917B4H3-F1
#
_cell.length_a   1.000
_cell.length_b   1.000
_cell.length_c   1.000
_cell.angle_alpha   90.00
_cell.angle_beta   90.00
_cell.angle_gamma   90.00
#
_symmetry.space_group_name_H-M   'P 1'
#
loop_
_entity.id
_entity.type
_entity.pdbx_description
1 polymer ?
#
loop_
_entity_poly.entity_id
_entity_poly.type
_entity_poly.pdbx_seq_one_letter_code
_entity_poly.pdbx_strand_id
1 'polypeptide(L)'
;MFWYHTSTHANWPDRAFDPTAGFSDTTRQRFNEVGTDGRGLERWAERQKTKALHLGTYEAAVENMFRRITDQADSNDQFYLYRVRLTADAVIEPGVHPEPTNFVGDVQLAEISSPGADIFRYVNTHEDPSSVSLAVTVWAIQAVQGIAIPLDVDAADPWVKAATARLVVAASQPTPEPRTALERMRRRMPSVLSVEAGKLEEEIAETLLFWIRERFAADSDADALTTDPSLFSSKLLGLARLVSDSQAAHTALDAAPWRQL
;
A
#
# COMPACT_ATOMS: atom_id res chain seq x y z
N MET A 1 -9.98 7.49 19.51
CA MET A 1 -10.07 6.40 18.52
C MET A 1 -9.23 6.79 17.32
N PHE A 2 -8.47 5.88 16.76
CA PHE A 2 -7.59 6.14 15.61
C PHE A 2 -8.06 5.33 14.40
N TRP A 3 -7.80 5.86 13.21
CA TRP A 3 -8.04 5.22 11.93
C TRP A 3 -6.73 5.05 11.19
N TYR A 4 -6.69 4.22 10.15
CA TYR A 4 -5.46 3.90 9.45
C TYR A 4 -5.61 3.97 7.94
N HIS A 5 -4.50 4.26 7.28
CA HIS A 5 -4.39 4.30 5.83
C HIS A 5 -2.99 3.90 5.39
N THR A 6 -2.87 3.23 4.26
CA THR A 6 -1.59 2.91 3.61
C THR A 6 -1.47 3.66 2.29
N SER A 7 -0.34 4.33 2.09
CA SER A 7 -0.09 5.14 0.90
C SER A 7 1.35 4.95 0.42
N THR A 8 1.59 5.15 -0.87
CA THR A 8 2.93 5.28 -1.45
C THR A 8 3.45 6.72 -1.39
N HIS A 9 2.62 7.66 -0.93
CA HIS A 9 3.00 9.05 -0.74
C HIS A 9 3.51 9.31 0.69
N ALA A 10 4.77 9.75 0.82
CA ALA A 10 5.44 10.02 2.10
C ALA A 10 4.86 11.20 2.91
N ASN A 11 4.11 12.08 2.25
CA ASN A 11 3.52 13.27 2.88
C ASN A 11 1.99 13.16 2.98
N TRP A 12 1.43 11.95 2.88
CA TRP A 12 -0.02 11.77 2.91
C TRP A 12 -0.62 12.07 4.30
N PRO A 13 -1.81 12.69 4.38
CA PRO A 13 -2.47 13.40 3.29
C PRO A 13 -1.79 14.76 3.06
N ASP A 14 -1.83 15.22 1.82
CA ASP A 14 -1.29 16.51 1.41
C ASP A 14 -2.43 17.45 0.97
N ARG A 15 -2.71 18.48 1.79
CA ARG A 15 -3.73 19.49 1.46
C ARG A 15 -3.29 20.42 0.31
N ALA A 16 -1.99 20.47 0.02
CA ALA A 16 -1.43 21.23 -1.09
C ALA A 16 -1.20 20.37 -2.34
N PHE A 17 -1.75 19.14 -2.38
CA PHE A 17 -1.59 18.22 -3.49
C PHE A 17 -2.01 18.86 -4.83
N ASP A 18 -1.06 18.92 -5.77
CA ASP A 18 -1.31 19.29 -7.15
C ASP A 18 -1.40 18.03 -8.03
N PRO A 19 -2.62 17.59 -8.41
CA PRO A 19 -2.80 16.41 -9.25
C PRO A 19 -2.25 16.61 -10.67
N THR A 20 -1.92 17.83 -11.06
CA THR A 20 -1.42 18.16 -12.40
C THR A 20 0.09 18.20 -12.48
N ALA A 21 0.82 18.15 -11.36
CA ALA A 21 2.26 18.44 -11.30
C ALA A 21 3.10 17.60 -12.28
N GLY A 22 2.73 16.34 -12.52
CA GLY A 22 3.42 15.42 -13.43
C GLY A 22 2.97 15.49 -14.90
N PHE A 23 2.01 16.35 -15.26
CA PHE A 23 1.48 16.38 -16.62
C PHE A 23 2.36 17.20 -17.57
N SER A 24 2.68 16.61 -18.72
CA SER A 24 3.26 17.32 -19.85
C SER A 24 2.30 18.38 -20.40
N ASP A 25 2.84 19.38 -21.10
CA ASP A 25 2.03 20.42 -21.77
C ASP A 25 1.01 19.83 -22.74
N THR A 26 1.38 18.76 -23.46
CA THR A 26 0.46 18.05 -24.35
C THR A 26 -0.69 17.39 -23.59
N THR A 27 -0.42 16.78 -22.43
CA THR A 27 -1.47 16.20 -21.58
C THR A 27 -2.39 17.30 -21.05
N ARG A 28 -1.83 18.42 -20.58
CA ARG A 28 -2.61 19.58 -20.11
C ARG A 28 -3.51 20.14 -21.21
N GLN A 29 -2.99 20.29 -22.44
CA GLN A 29 -3.75 20.76 -23.59
C GLN A 29 -4.91 19.81 -23.93
N ARG A 30 -4.66 18.50 -23.98
CA ARG A 30 -5.71 17.49 -24.24
C ARG A 30 -6.85 17.58 -23.23
N PHE A 31 -6.55 17.77 -21.95
CA PHE A 31 -7.58 17.95 -20.93
C PHE A 31 -8.40 19.22 -21.14
N ASN A 32 -7.79 20.32 -21.59
CA ASN A 32 -8.53 21.56 -21.88
C ASN A 32 -9.40 21.46 -23.14
N GLU A 33 -9.03 20.59 -24.08
CA GLU A 33 -9.84 20.26 -25.26
C GLU A 33 -11.05 19.35 -24.91
N VAL A 34 -11.08 18.77 -23.71
CA VAL A 34 -12.25 18.03 -23.20
C VAL A 34 -13.32 19.00 -22.69
N GLY A 35 -14.36 19.18 -23.51
CA GLY A 35 -15.47 20.10 -23.28
C GLY A 35 -15.35 21.37 -24.12
N THR A 36 -16.31 22.29 -23.99
CA THR A 36 -16.39 23.49 -24.85
C THR A 36 -15.85 24.76 -24.21
N ASP A 37 -15.52 24.74 -22.91
CA ASP A 37 -15.16 25.95 -22.14
C ASP A 37 -13.67 26.06 -21.82
N GLY A 38 -12.83 25.13 -22.28
CA GLY A 38 -11.38 25.16 -22.06
C GLY A 38 -10.91 24.88 -20.64
N ARG A 39 -11.82 24.50 -19.71
CA ARG A 39 -11.53 24.30 -18.27
C ARG A 39 -11.57 22.84 -17.83
N GLY A 40 -11.38 21.92 -18.77
CA GLY A 40 -11.39 20.49 -18.47
C GLY A 40 -10.31 20.06 -17.49
N LEU A 41 -9.10 20.63 -17.59
CA LEU A 41 -8.01 20.35 -16.65
C LEU A 41 -8.31 20.85 -15.24
N GLU A 42 -8.84 22.07 -15.11
CA GLU A 42 -9.21 22.66 -13.82
C GLU A 42 -10.30 21.81 -13.12
N ARG A 43 -11.37 21.46 -13.83
CA ARG A 43 -12.43 20.59 -13.28
C ARG A 43 -11.90 19.23 -12.87
N TRP A 44 -11.05 18.63 -13.69
CA TRP A 44 -10.46 17.35 -13.36
C TRP A 44 -9.58 17.46 -12.11
N ALA A 45 -8.74 18.49 -12.02
CA ALA A 45 -7.87 18.72 -10.87
C ALA A 45 -8.68 18.96 -9.58
N GLU A 46 -9.73 19.79 -9.64
CA GLU A 46 -10.64 20.00 -8.51
C GLU A 46 -11.35 18.70 -8.11
N ARG A 47 -11.79 17.88 -9.08
CA ARG A 47 -12.35 16.56 -8.81
C ARG A 47 -11.34 15.64 -8.13
N GLN A 48 -10.05 15.68 -8.50
CA GLN A 48 -9.02 14.89 -7.81
C GLN A 48 -8.82 15.33 -6.36
N LYS A 49 -8.77 16.64 -6.10
CA LYS A 49 -8.57 17.19 -4.74
C LYS A 49 -9.75 16.96 -3.80
N THR A 50 -10.94 16.79 -4.35
CA THR A 50 -12.20 16.58 -3.61
C THR A 50 -12.57 15.12 -3.42
N LYS A 51 -11.77 14.19 -3.97
CA LYS A 51 -11.94 12.76 -3.71
C LYS A 51 -11.91 12.48 -2.21
N ALA A 52 -12.82 11.62 -1.79
CA ALA A 52 -12.82 11.12 -0.42
C ALA A 52 -11.57 10.25 -0.19
N LEU A 53 -10.95 10.43 0.96
CA LEU A 53 -9.86 9.62 1.44
C LEU A 53 -10.42 8.42 2.20
N HIS A 54 -9.94 7.22 1.85
CA HIS A 54 -10.35 5.99 2.52
C HIS A 54 -9.53 5.74 3.78
N LEU A 55 -10.22 5.54 4.90
CA LEU A 55 -9.63 5.12 6.18
C LEU A 55 -10.27 3.82 6.63
N GLY A 56 -9.48 2.93 7.23
CA GLY A 56 -9.95 1.67 7.79
C GLY A 56 -9.46 1.43 9.21
N THR A 57 -9.75 0.23 9.71
CA THR A 57 -9.01 -0.37 10.82
C THR A 57 -7.53 -0.53 10.44
N TYR A 58 -6.69 -0.87 11.42
CA TYR A 58 -5.28 -1.16 11.14
C TYR A 58 -5.17 -2.33 10.15
N GLU A 59 -5.95 -3.38 10.41
CA GLU A 59 -6.02 -4.60 9.62
C GLU A 59 -6.47 -4.32 8.18
N ALA A 60 -7.55 -3.56 7.99
CA ALA A 60 -8.04 -3.18 6.67
C ALA A 60 -7.02 -2.36 5.87
N ALA A 61 -6.28 -1.46 6.53
CA ALA A 61 -5.24 -0.66 5.87
C ALA A 61 -4.06 -1.53 5.42
N VAL A 62 -3.65 -2.50 6.24
CA VAL A 62 -2.58 -3.47 5.90
C VAL A 62 -3.03 -4.44 4.81
N GLU A 63 -4.26 -4.95 4.85
CA GLU A 63 -4.79 -5.83 3.81
C GLU A 63 -4.92 -5.11 2.46
N ASN A 64 -5.40 -3.87 2.46
CA ASN A 64 -5.45 -3.05 1.24
C ASN A 64 -4.04 -2.83 0.65
N MET A 65 -3.01 -2.67 1.48
CA MET A 65 -1.64 -2.59 1.00
C MET A 65 -1.20 -3.89 0.30
N PHE A 66 -1.40 -5.06 0.93
CA PHE A 66 -1.05 -6.33 0.31
C PHE A 66 -1.79 -6.55 -1.02
N ARG A 67 -3.08 -6.19 -1.07
CA ARG A 67 -3.86 -6.20 -2.33
C ARG A 67 -3.24 -5.28 -3.39
N ARG A 68 -2.77 -4.08 -3.04
CA ARG A 68 -2.12 -3.17 -4.01
C ARG A 68 -0.79 -3.71 -4.52
N ILE A 69 0.01 -4.31 -3.63
CA ILE A 69 1.27 -4.98 -3.99
C ILE A 69 1.03 -6.05 -5.05
N THR A 70 -0.02 -6.88 -4.90
CA THR A 70 -0.32 -7.96 -5.86
C THR A 70 -1.03 -7.49 -7.12
N ASP A 71 -2.03 -6.61 -6.98
CA ASP A 71 -3.00 -6.33 -8.05
C ASP A 71 -2.65 -5.07 -8.85
N GLN A 72 -1.81 -4.19 -8.31
CA GLN A 72 -1.51 -2.87 -8.89
C GLN A 72 -0.03 -2.65 -9.23
N ALA A 73 0.80 -3.70 -9.09
CA ALA A 73 2.23 -3.67 -9.37
C ALA A 73 3.02 -2.63 -8.54
N ASP A 74 2.49 -2.24 -7.37
CA ASP A 74 3.13 -1.33 -6.42
C ASP A 74 4.20 -2.04 -5.56
N SER A 75 4.58 -3.29 -5.87
CA SER A 75 5.46 -4.13 -5.06
C SER A 75 6.87 -3.55 -4.81
N ASN A 76 7.31 -2.68 -5.71
CA ASN A 76 8.60 -1.98 -5.64
C ASN A 76 8.49 -0.56 -5.06
N ASP A 77 7.27 -0.08 -4.79
CA ASP A 77 7.06 1.24 -4.21
C ASP A 77 7.29 1.24 -2.70
N GLN A 78 7.76 2.38 -2.18
CA GLN A 78 7.86 2.61 -0.76
C GLN A 78 6.46 2.91 -0.20
N PHE A 79 5.93 2.00 0.61
CA PHE A 79 4.68 2.21 1.34
C PHE A 79 4.91 2.90 2.68
N TYR A 80 3.86 3.56 3.15
CA TYR A 80 3.80 4.20 4.46
C TYR A 80 2.48 3.82 5.14
N LEU A 81 2.54 3.53 6.43
CA LEU A 81 1.36 3.36 7.28
C LEU A 81 1.10 4.64 8.03
N TYR A 82 -0.12 5.17 7.92
CA TYR A 82 -0.55 6.34 8.64
C TYR A 82 -1.56 5.99 9.72
N ARG A 83 -1.29 6.47 10.95
CA ARG A 83 -2.29 6.57 12.02
C ARG A 83 -2.93 7.95 11.95
N VAL A 84 -4.25 7.97 11.86
CA VAL A 84 -5.06 9.15 11.54
C VAL A 84 -5.91 9.53 12.73
N ARG A 85 -5.88 10.82 13.05
CA ARG A 85 -6.80 11.45 14.00
C ARG A 85 -7.72 12.41 13.24
N LEU A 86 -9.01 12.17 13.38
CA LEU A 86 -10.05 13.02 12.81
C LEU A 86 -10.31 14.22 13.72
N THR A 87 -10.79 15.30 13.11
CA THR A 87 -11.20 16.49 13.87
C THR A 87 -12.50 16.23 14.65
N ALA A 88 -12.65 16.90 15.79
CA ALA A 88 -13.77 16.68 16.71
C ALA A 88 -15.10 17.29 16.21
N ASP A 89 -15.01 18.27 15.30
CA ASP A 89 -16.13 18.97 14.68
C ASP A 89 -16.57 18.36 13.34
N ALA A 90 -15.91 17.29 12.87
CA ALA A 90 -16.26 16.63 11.62
C ALA A 90 -17.69 16.08 11.67
N VAL A 91 -18.47 16.40 10.64
CA VAL A 91 -19.86 15.95 10.54
C VAL A 91 -19.91 14.55 9.96
N ILE A 92 -20.47 13.61 10.71
CA ILE A 92 -20.61 12.22 10.29
C ILE A 92 -22.00 11.99 9.69
N GLU A 93 -22.06 11.42 8.48
CA GLU A 93 -23.31 10.97 7.88
C GLU A 93 -24.04 9.98 8.83
N PRO A 94 -25.34 10.19 9.10
CA PRO A 94 -26.11 9.29 9.95
C PRO A 94 -26.19 7.86 9.40
N GLY A 95 -25.79 6.89 10.21
CA GLY A 95 -25.87 5.47 9.88
C GLY A 95 -24.54 4.85 9.45
N VAL A 96 -24.63 3.59 9.04
CA VAL A 96 -23.55 2.81 8.39
C VAL A 96 -24.14 2.25 7.11
N HIS A 97 -23.47 2.50 5.99
CA HIS A 97 -24.01 2.24 4.67
C HIS A 97 -23.34 1.03 4.01
N PRO A 98 -23.93 0.48 2.95
CA PRO A 98 -23.21 -0.43 2.06
C PRO A 98 -22.00 0.28 1.43
N GLU A 99 -20.97 -0.48 1.10
CA GLU A 99 -19.83 0.03 0.35
C GLU A 99 -20.28 0.64 -0.99
N PRO A 100 -19.87 1.87 -1.33
CA PRO A 100 -20.20 2.48 -2.62
C PRO A 100 -19.58 1.69 -3.77
N THR A 101 -20.35 1.51 -4.85
CA THR A 101 -20.06 0.56 -5.95
C THR A 101 -18.91 0.96 -6.88
N ASN A 102 -18.37 2.18 -6.77
CA ASN A 102 -17.23 2.68 -7.54
C ASN A 102 -15.92 2.57 -6.73
N PHE A 103 -15.56 1.35 -6.36
CA PHE A 103 -14.39 1.04 -5.53
C PHE A 103 -13.05 1.07 -6.30
N VAL A 104 -12.82 2.10 -7.11
CA VAL A 104 -11.52 2.37 -7.75
C VAL A 104 -10.81 3.56 -7.07
N GLY A 105 -11.19 3.89 -5.83
CA GLY A 105 -10.61 5.00 -5.06
C GLY A 105 -11.11 6.40 -5.45
N ASP A 106 -12.12 6.48 -6.32
CA ASP A 106 -12.53 7.72 -7.00
C ASP A 106 -13.92 8.21 -6.59
N VAL A 107 -14.24 8.13 -5.30
CA VAL A 107 -15.55 8.54 -4.79
C VAL A 107 -15.51 10.01 -4.36
N GLN A 108 -16.49 10.78 -4.80
CA GLN A 108 -16.74 12.11 -4.25
C GLN A 108 -17.68 11.95 -3.06
N LEU A 109 -17.29 12.46 -1.89
CA LEU A 109 -18.13 12.33 -0.70
C LEU A 109 -19.53 12.93 -0.93
N ALA A 110 -19.58 14.07 -1.61
CA ALA A 110 -20.82 14.76 -1.98
C ALA A 110 -21.75 13.96 -2.92
N GLU A 111 -21.26 12.89 -3.58
CA GLU A 111 -22.09 12.01 -4.41
C GLU A 111 -22.79 10.91 -3.58
N ILE A 112 -22.33 10.66 -2.35
CA ILE A 112 -22.78 9.52 -1.52
C ILE A 112 -23.32 9.92 -0.14
N SER A 113 -23.06 11.14 0.33
CA SER A 113 -23.52 11.64 1.63
C SER A 113 -24.46 12.84 1.51
N SER A 114 -25.10 13.18 2.62
CA SER A 114 -25.85 14.42 2.74
C SER A 114 -24.91 15.64 2.62
N PRO A 115 -25.40 16.79 2.12
CA PRO A 115 -24.59 18.01 2.06
C PRO A 115 -24.04 18.41 3.43
N GLY A 116 -22.74 18.70 3.48
CA GLY A 116 -22.05 19.11 4.70
C GLY A 116 -21.54 17.97 5.58
N ALA A 117 -21.70 16.70 5.17
CA ALA A 117 -21.01 15.59 5.82
C ALA A 117 -19.53 15.57 5.42
N ASP A 118 -18.66 15.39 6.41
CA ASP A 118 -17.21 15.25 6.27
C ASP A 118 -16.76 13.78 6.26
N ILE A 119 -17.60 12.90 6.83
CA ILE A 119 -17.29 11.49 7.07
C ILE A 119 -18.51 10.65 6.66
N PHE A 120 -18.27 9.63 5.84
CA PHE A 120 -19.23 8.60 5.48
C PHE A 120 -18.75 7.24 5.96
N ARG A 121 -19.57 6.54 6.76
CA ARG A 121 -19.26 5.21 7.30
C ARG A 121 -19.88 4.13 6.44
N TYR A 122 -19.13 3.09 6.13
CA TYR A 122 -19.67 1.96 5.37
C TYR A 122 -19.07 0.64 5.80
N VAL A 123 -19.78 -0.45 5.48
CA VAL A 123 -19.29 -1.81 5.69
C VAL A 123 -18.42 -2.20 4.50
N ASN A 124 -17.14 -2.46 4.73
CA ASN A 124 -16.20 -2.92 3.72
C ASN A 124 -16.59 -4.35 3.29
N THR A 125 -16.59 -4.59 1.98
CA THR A 125 -16.88 -5.91 1.39
C THR A 125 -15.69 -6.49 0.61
N HIS A 126 -14.62 -5.71 0.40
CA HIS A 126 -13.50 -6.07 -0.49
C HIS A 126 -12.18 -6.29 0.26
N GLU A 127 -11.71 -5.37 1.12
CA GLU A 127 -10.38 -5.46 1.76
C GLU A 127 -10.39 -5.79 3.24
N ASP A 128 -11.53 -5.74 3.91
CA ASP A 128 -11.70 -6.35 5.24
C ASP A 128 -13.19 -6.62 5.40
N PRO A 129 -13.70 -7.72 4.79
CA PRO A 129 -15.12 -7.97 4.68
C PRO A 129 -15.80 -7.96 6.05
N SER A 130 -16.85 -7.14 6.18
CA SER A 130 -17.65 -6.92 7.39
C SER A 130 -17.05 -5.92 8.40
N SER A 131 -15.90 -5.31 8.12
CA SER A 131 -15.39 -4.19 8.92
C SER A 131 -16.06 -2.87 8.55
N VAL A 132 -15.98 -1.88 9.44
CA VAL A 132 -16.44 -0.51 9.15
C VAL A 132 -15.24 0.33 8.71
N SER A 133 -15.34 0.91 7.52
CA SER A 133 -14.40 1.89 6.97
C SER A 133 -15.05 3.28 6.86
N LEU A 134 -14.20 4.28 6.65
CA LEU A 134 -14.60 5.66 6.42
C LEU A 134 -14.17 6.13 5.04
N ALA A 135 -15.04 6.87 4.38
CA ALA A 135 -14.68 7.81 3.33
C ALA A 135 -14.75 9.22 3.95
N VAL A 136 -13.64 9.97 3.91
CA VAL A 136 -13.55 11.28 4.57
C VAL A 136 -13.06 12.37 3.63
N THR A 137 -13.43 13.62 3.89
CA THR A 137 -12.74 14.75 3.24
C THR A 137 -11.34 14.91 3.83
N VAL A 138 -10.40 15.50 3.09
CA VAL A 138 -9.07 15.83 3.62
C VAL A 138 -9.12 16.79 4.82
N TRP A 139 -10.19 17.58 4.93
CA TRP A 139 -10.42 18.53 6.01
C TRP A 139 -10.91 17.87 7.30
N ALA A 140 -11.55 16.69 7.19
CA ALA A 140 -11.93 15.88 8.34
C ALA A 140 -10.71 15.33 9.11
N ILE A 141 -9.53 15.31 8.49
CA ILE A 141 -8.29 14.84 9.11
C ILE A 141 -7.62 16.00 9.83
N GLN A 142 -7.42 15.84 11.15
CA GLN A 142 -6.73 16.80 12.00
C GLN A 142 -5.21 16.60 11.95
N ALA A 143 -4.77 15.35 12.12
CA ALA A 143 -3.36 15.04 12.22
C ALA A 143 -3.08 13.58 11.83
N VAL A 144 -1.84 13.32 11.44
CA VAL A 144 -1.34 11.97 11.15
C VAL A 144 0.00 11.69 11.83
N GLN A 145 0.26 10.43 12.14
CA GLN A 145 1.62 9.88 12.33
C GLN A 145 1.88 8.89 11.21
N GLY A 146 3.11 8.85 10.71
CA GLY A 146 3.48 7.98 9.60
C GLY A 146 4.74 7.19 9.93
N ILE A 147 4.77 5.93 9.52
CA ILE A 147 5.99 5.10 9.49
C ILE A 147 6.17 4.50 8.09
N ALA A 148 7.41 4.24 7.71
CA ALA A 148 7.72 3.50 6.49
C ALA A 148 7.35 2.03 6.65
N ILE A 149 6.97 1.39 5.55
CA ILE A 149 6.72 -0.05 5.42
C ILE A 149 7.66 -0.60 4.35
N PRO A 150 8.36 -1.73 4.55
CA PRO A 150 8.33 -2.68 5.68
C PRO A 150 8.75 -2.08 7.02
N LEU A 151 8.35 -2.71 8.14
CA LEU A 151 8.91 -2.36 9.44
C LEU A 151 10.42 -2.64 9.44
N ASP A 152 11.18 -1.79 10.12
CA ASP A 152 12.62 -2.01 10.28
C ASP A 152 12.89 -3.27 11.11
N VAL A 153 13.80 -4.09 10.63
CA VAL A 153 14.17 -5.38 11.24
C VAL A 153 15.67 -5.42 11.36
N ASP A 154 16.15 -5.70 12.57
CA ASP A 154 17.57 -5.87 12.83
C ASP A 154 18.14 -6.97 11.93
N ALA A 155 19.17 -6.65 11.13
CA ALA A 155 19.91 -7.61 10.32
C ALA A 155 20.54 -8.74 11.17
N ALA A 156 20.65 -8.54 12.49
CA ALA A 156 21.09 -9.55 13.43
C ALA A 156 20.03 -10.59 13.79
N ASP A 157 18.77 -10.39 13.41
CA ASP A 157 17.65 -11.31 13.65
C ASP A 157 18.01 -12.73 13.15
N PRO A 158 17.80 -13.79 13.96
CA PRO A 158 18.18 -15.15 13.59
C PRO A 158 17.58 -15.62 12.27
N TRP A 159 16.33 -15.24 11.97
CA TRP A 159 15.67 -15.63 10.74
C TRP A 159 16.26 -14.87 9.55
N VAL A 160 16.46 -13.55 9.68
CA VAL A 160 17.09 -12.73 8.63
C VAL A 160 18.49 -13.22 8.29
N LYS A 161 19.31 -13.54 9.31
CA LYS A 161 20.65 -14.12 9.10
C LYS A 161 20.60 -15.44 8.34
N ALA A 162 19.71 -16.35 8.73
CA ALA A 162 19.59 -17.66 8.10
C ALA A 162 19.09 -17.55 6.65
N ALA A 163 18.07 -16.72 6.41
CA ALA A 163 17.53 -16.43 5.08
C ALA A 163 18.59 -15.79 4.17
N THR A 164 19.32 -14.79 4.67
CA THR A 164 20.41 -14.12 3.95
C THR A 164 21.50 -15.12 3.55
N ALA A 165 21.91 -16.01 4.46
CA ALA A 165 22.90 -17.04 4.17
C ALA A 165 22.45 -17.99 3.04
N ARG A 166 21.17 -18.38 3.02
CA ARG A 166 20.59 -19.20 1.94
C ARG A 166 20.63 -18.47 0.60
N LEU A 167 20.29 -17.18 0.57
CA LEU A 167 20.35 -16.36 -0.64
C LEU A 167 21.79 -16.17 -1.16
N VAL A 168 22.76 -15.93 -0.28
CA VAL A 168 24.19 -15.83 -0.65
C VAL A 168 24.67 -17.14 -1.28
N VAL A 169 24.32 -18.28 -0.69
CA VAL A 169 24.64 -19.59 -1.27
C VAL A 169 23.98 -19.75 -2.64
N ALA A 170 22.70 -19.40 -2.78
CA ALA A 170 21.97 -19.49 -4.04
C ALA A 170 22.53 -18.58 -5.13
N ALA A 171 22.96 -17.36 -4.79
CA ALA A 171 23.57 -16.40 -5.71
C ALA A 171 24.92 -16.88 -6.27
N SER A 172 25.63 -17.72 -5.53
CA SER A 172 26.91 -18.31 -5.98
C SER A 172 26.75 -19.49 -6.95
N GLN A 173 25.52 -20.01 -7.14
CA GLN A 173 25.27 -21.17 -7.99
C GLN A 173 25.10 -20.78 -9.46
N PRO A 174 25.58 -21.62 -10.39
CA PRO A 174 25.42 -21.38 -11.82
C PRO A 174 23.92 -21.45 -12.21
N THR A 175 23.54 -20.64 -13.19
CA THR A 175 22.19 -20.71 -13.78
C THR A 175 21.94 -22.12 -14.33
N PRO A 176 20.80 -22.76 -14.00
CA PRO A 176 20.50 -24.10 -14.48
C PRO A 176 20.43 -24.15 -16.01
N GLU A 177 21.10 -25.13 -16.63
CA GLU A 177 20.97 -25.38 -18.06
C GLU A 177 19.61 -26.05 -18.37
N PRO A 178 18.93 -25.65 -19.46
CA PRO A 178 17.64 -26.22 -19.84
C PRO A 178 17.80 -27.67 -20.30
N ARG A 179 17.10 -28.59 -19.65
CA ARG A 179 17.19 -30.05 -19.91
C ARG A 179 16.15 -30.50 -20.92
N THR A 180 15.02 -29.80 -21.04
CA THR A 180 13.90 -30.16 -21.90
C THR A 180 13.71 -29.19 -23.07
N ALA A 181 13.00 -29.63 -24.11
CA ALA A 181 12.63 -28.76 -25.23
C ALA A 181 11.70 -27.61 -24.80
N LEU A 182 10.81 -27.88 -23.83
CA LEU A 182 9.91 -26.88 -23.25
C LEU A 182 10.68 -25.79 -22.48
N GLU A 183 11.70 -26.17 -21.71
CA GLU A 183 12.57 -25.22 -21.00
C GLU A 183 13.40 -24.37 -21.96
N ARG A 184 13.88 -24.95 -23.07
CA ARG A 184 14.58 -24.19 -24.13
C ARG A 184 13.69 -23.17 -24.84
N MET A 185 12.37 -23.38 -24.84
CA MET A 185 11.40 -22.41 -25.37
C MET A 185 11.07 -21.28 -24.38
N ARG A 186 11.43 -21.38 -23.10
CA ARG A 186 11.25 -20.29 -22.13
C ARG A 186 12.28 -19.20 -22.39
N ARG A 187 11.83 -17.93 -22.45
CA ARG A 187 12.71 -16.76 -22.67
C ARG A 187 13.72 -16.53 -21.55
N ARG A 188 13.41 -16.96 -20.31
CA ARG A 188 14.30 -16.84 -19.15
C ARG A 188 14.02 -18.01 -18.20
N MET A 189 15.07 -18.77 -17.86
CA MET A 189 15.00 -19.78 -16.79
C MET A 189 15.10 -19.06 -15.45
N PRO A 190 14.33 -19.47 -14.42
CA PRO A 190 14.51 -18.94 -13.08
C PRO A 190 15.90 -19.33 -12.56
N SER A 191 16.61 -18.39 -11.96
CA SER A 191 17.90 -18.65 -11.31
C SER A 191 17.68 -19.39 -10.00
N VAL A 192 18.73 -20.05 -9.48
CA VAL A 192 18.69 -20.66 -8.15
C VAL A 192 18.33 -19.61 -7.10
N LEU A 193 18.88 -18.39 -7.24
CA LEU A 193 18.57 -17.25 -6.39
C LEU A 193 17.07 -16.88 -6.39
N SER A 194 16.44 -16.78 -7.56
CA SER A 194 15.00 -16.47 -7.64
C SER A 194 14.12 -17.59 -7.06
N VAL A 195 14.55 -18.85 -7.23
CA VAL A 195 13.83 -20.00 -6.64
C VAL A 195 13.94 -19.97 -5.12
N GLU A 196 15.13 -19.67 -4.59
CA GLU A 196 15.34 -19.61 -3.14
C GLU A 196 14.62 -18.41 -2.50
N ALA A 197 14.58 -17.26 -3.17
CA ALA A 197 13.78 -16.11 -2.75
C ALA A 197 12.29 -16.47 -2.66
N GLY A 198 11.75 -17.18 -3.66
CA GLY A 198 10.36 -17.65 -3.64
C GLY A 198 10.06 -18.62 -2.49
N LYS A 199 10.99 -19.51 -2.13
CA LYS A 199 10.81 -20.40 -0.96
C LYS A 199 10.80 -19.64 0.36
N LEU A 200 11.62 -18.60 0.49
CA LEU A 200 11.64 -17.77 1.70
C LEU A 200 10.35 -16.96 1.84
N GLU A 201 9.80 -16.48 0.73
CA GLU A 201 8.49 -15.84 0.69
C GLU A 201 7.38 -16.81 1.13
N GLU A 202 7.37 -18.03 0.58
CA GLU A 202 6.42 -19.09 0.95
C GLU A 202 6.54 -19.46 2.44
N GLU A 203 7.76 -19.66 2.94
CA GLU A 203 8.02 -19.98 4.35
C GLU A 203 7.46 -18.90 5.30
N ILE A 204 7.63 -17.62 4.96
CA ILE A 204 7.05 -16.53 5.73
C ILE A 204 5.53 -16.49 5.59
N ALA A 205 5.00 -16.62 4.38
CA ALA A 205 3.57 -16.60 4.12
C ALA A 205 2.84 -17.71 4.92
N GLU A 206 3.44 -18.90 5.07
CA GLU A 206 2.89 -19.99 5.88
C GLU A 206 2.70 -19.63 7.37
N THR A 207 3.42 -18.62 7.88
CA THR A 207 3.25 -18.13 9.25
C THR A 207 2.09 -17.14 9.41
N LEU A 208 1.56 -16.62 8.29
CA LEU A 208 0.51 -15.60 8.29
C LEU A 208 -0.90 -16.21 8.35
N LEU A 209 -1.90 -15.36 8.54
CA LEU A 209 -3.32 -15.74 8.47
C LEU A 209 -3.69 -16.14 7.04
N PHE A 210 -4.59 -17.12 6.89
CA PHE A 210 -4.84 -17.80 5.60
C PHE A 210 -5.15 -16.82 4.45
N TRP A 211 -5.92 -15.76 4.71
CA TRP A 211 -6.36 -14.81 3.69
C TRP A 211 -5.24 -13.85 3.24
N ILE A 212 -4.20 -13.67 4.07
CA ILE A 212 -3.04 -12.84 3.73
C ILE A 212 -2.00 -13.66 2.96
N ARG A 213 -1.91 -14.98 3.20
CA ARG A 213 -0.90 -15.85 2.55
C ARG A 213 -0.92 -15.73 1.04
N GLU A 214 -2.12 -15.73 0.45
CA GLU A 214 -2.31 -15.66 -1.00
C GLU A 214 -1.95 -14.29 -1.60
N ARG A 215 -1.90 -13.25 -0.77
CA ARG A 215 -1.58 -11.86 -1.18
C ARG A 215 -0.21 -11.39 -0.72
N PHE A 216 0.52 -12.23 0.02
CA PHE A 216 1.84 -11.88 0.51
C PHE A 216 2.86 -12.01 -0.62
N ALA A 217 3.38 -10.88 -1.07
CA ALA A 217 4.45 -10.82 -2.05
C ALA A 217 5.43 -9.72 -1.63
N ALA A 218 6.72 -10.02 -1.61
CA ALA A 218 7.75 -9.00 -1.38
C ALA A 218 8.31 -8.45 -2.69
N ASP A 219 8.12 -9.16 -3.81
CA ASP A 219 8.75 -8.93 -5.11
C ASP A 219 10.27 -8.81 -5.02
N SER A 220 10.94 -9.62 -5.83
CA SER A 220 12.37 -9.81 -5.71
C SER A 220 13.04 -9.39 -7.00
N ASP A 221 13.64 -8.20 -7.01
CA ASP A 221 14.55 -7.80 -8.07
C ASP A 221 15.83 -8.65 -7.97
N ALA A 222 16.15 -9.38 -9.04
CA ALA A 222 17.33 -10.24 -9.10
C ALA A 222 18.64 -9.46 -8.93
N ASP A 223 18.69 -8.20 -9.37
CA ASP A 223 19.87 -7.35 -9.21
C ASP A 223 20.02 -6.88 -7.76
N ALA A 224 18.91 -6.54 -7.10
CA ALA A 224 18.88 -6.20 -5.68
C ALA A 224 19.24 -7.41 -4.79
N LEU A 225 18.68 -8.59 -5.10
CA LEU A 225 18.99 -9.85 -4.41
C LEU A 225 20.48 -10.22 -4.49
N THR A 226 21.15 -9.85 -5.58
CA THR A 226 22.59 -10.14 -5.76
C THR A 226 23.45 -9.12 -5.02
N THR A 227 23.03 -7.86 -5.00
CA THR A 227 23.80 -6.75 -4.41
C THR A 227 23.74 -6.77 -2.88
N ASP A 228 22.55 -6.96 -2.31
CA ASP A 228 22.35 -7.04 -0.86
C ASP A 228 21.19 -7.98 -0.51
N PRO A 229 21.46 -9.29 -0.38
CA PRO A 229 20.44 -10.28 -0.03
C PRO A 229 19.79 -10.05 1.35
N SER A 230 20.42 -9.25 2.23
CA SER A 230 19.90 -8.98 3.57
C SER A 230 18.70 -8.02 3.54
N LEU A 231 18.64 -7.13 2.54
CA LEU A 231 17.50 -6.23 2.35
C LEU A 231 16.22 -6.99 2.03
N PHE A 232 16.30 -8.02 1.17
CA PHE A 232 15.15 -8.85 0.84
C PHE A 232 14.64 -9.65 2.04
N SER A 233 15.56 -10.28 2.78
CA SER A 233 15.21 -11.02 4.00
C SER A 233 14.58 -10.09 5.06
N SER A 234 15.14 -8.91 5.26
CA SER A 234 14.60 -7.92 6.20
C SER A 234 13.23 -7.40 5.73
N LYS A 235 13.05 -7.15 4.42
CA LYS A 235 11.77 -6.76 3.81
C LYS A 235 10.69 -7.81 4.07
N LEU A 236 10.99 -9.09 3.83
CA LEU A 236 10.05 -10.19 4.09
C LEU A 236 9.58 -10.21 5.54
N LEU A 237 10.51 -10.19 6.49
CA LEU A 237 10.16 -10.25 7.92
C LEU A 237 9.46 -8.97 8.37
N GLY A 238 9.86 -7.80 7.87
CA GLY A 238 9.23 -6.51 8.17
C GLY A 238 7.79 -6.42 7.68
N LEU A 239 7.48 -6.97 6.51
CA LEU A 239 6.11 -7.07 5.99
C LEU A 239 5.28 -8.06 6.82
N ALA A 240 5.84 -9.22 7.16
CA ALA A 240 5.16 -10.22 7.97
C ALA A 240 4.79 -9.70 9.36
N ARG A 241 5.69 -8.93 10.00
CA ARG A 241 5.47 -8.34 11.33
C ARG A 241 4.31 -7.34 11.38
N LEU A 242 3.94 -6.71 10.26
CA LEU A 242 2.73 -5.88 10.23
C LEU A 242 1.48 -6.66 10.62
N VAL A 243 1.46 -7.96 10.37
CA VAL A 243 0.33 -8.84 10.62
C VAL A 243 0.53 -9.64 11.89
N SER A 244 1.72 -10.24 12.05
CA SER A 244 1.99 -11.15 13.17
C SER A 244 2.35 -10.44 14.48
N ASP A 245 2.75 -9.16 14.42
CA ASP A 245 3.12 -8.32 15.57
C ASP A 245 2.67 -6.86 15.35
N SER A 246 1.35 -6.62 15.38
CA SER A 246 0.79 -5.28 15.26
C SER A 246 1.28 -4.32 16.36
N GLN A 247 1.73 -4.84 17.51
CA GLN A 247 2.27 -4.05 18.60
C GLN A 247 3.60 -3.37 18.21
N ALA A 248 4.44 -4.02 17.40
CA ALA A 248 5.65 -3.39 16.86
C ALA A 248 5.31 -2.17 15.99
N ALA A 249 4.32 -2.29 15.11
CA ALA A 249 3.86 -1.18 14.28
C ALA A 249 3.28 -0.04 15.14
N HIS A 250 2.46 -0.35 16.14
CA HIS A 250 1.92 0.65 17.06
C HIS A 250 3.01 1.35 17.88
N THR A 251 4.02 0.61 18.34
CA THR A 251 5.17 1.18 19.06
C THR A 251 5.96 2.15 18.17
N ALA A 252 6.19 1.78 16.91
CA ALA A 252 6.84 2.66 15.94
C ALA A 252 6.00 3.93 15.65
N LEU A 253 4.68 3.78 15.54
CA LEU A 253 3.75 4.90 15.38
C LEU A 253 3.71 5.80 16.62
N ASP A 254 3.79 5.25 17.83
CA ASP A 254 3.84 6.02 19.08
C ASP A 254 5.12 6.86 19.19
N ALA A 255 6.23 6.37 18.65
CA ALA A 255 7.49 7.09 18.58
C ALA A 255 7.51 8.17 17.46
N ALA A 256 6.71 8.01 16.40
CA ALA A 256 6.64 8.98 15.31
C ALA A 256 5.95 10.29 15.75
N PRO A 257 6.38 11.47 15.29
CA PRO A 257 5.72 12.72 15.64
C PRO A 257 4.36 12.87 14.93
N TRP A 258 3.41 13.50 15.61
CA TRP A 258 2.17 13.93 14.97
C TRP A 258 2.43 15.11 14.04
N ARG A 259 2.09 14.96 12.76
CA ARG A 259 2.00 16.04 11.79
C ARG A 259 0.58 16.60 11.79
N GLN A 260 0.44 17.87 12.17
CA GLN A 260 -0.82 18.62 12.03
C GLN A 260 -1.01 19.02 10.56
N LEU A 261 -2.26 19.06 10.10
CA LEU A 261 -2.63 19.41 8.73
C LEU A 261 -3.23 20.81 8.64
#